data_AF-A0A5B1M8W3-F1
#
_entry.id   AF-A0A5B1M8W3-F1
#
_cell.length_a   1.000
_cell.length_b   1.000
_cell.length_c   1.000
_cell.angle_alpha   90.00
_cell.angle_beta   90.00
_cell.angle_gamma   90.00
#
_symmetry.space_group_name_H-M   'P 1'
#
loop_
_entity.id
_entity.type
_entity.pdbx_description
1 polymer ?
#
loop_
_entity_poly.entity_id
_entity_poly.type
_entity_poly.pdbx_seq_one_letter_code
_entity_poly.pdbx_strand_id
1 'polypeptide(L)'
;MLDFGFAEDQWRFLDALWHRESGWNHLAENPSSGAYGIPQSLPAHKMAVVGPDWRSNPETQIRWGLAYISARYGTPERAWQHSERVGWY
;
A
#
# COMPACT_ATOMS: atom_id res chain seq x y z
N MET A 1 0.78 17.36 5.33
CA MET A 1 0.10 16.13 5.78
C MET A 1 -0.76 15.68 4.61
N LEU A 2 -0.46 14.54 3.98
CA LEU A 2 -1.31 14.04 2.88
C LEU A 2 -2.52 13.36 3.49
N ASP A 3 -3.56 14.16 3.59
CA ASP A 3 -4.88 13.71 3.99
C ASP A 3 -5.52 13.10 2.75
N PHE A 4 -5.48 11.77 2.63
CA PHE A 4 -6.07 11.06 1.50
C PHE A 4 -7.61 11.04 1.55
N GLY A 5 -8.22 11.76 2.50
CA GLY A 5 -9.66 11.98 2.57
C GLY A 5 -10.47 10.73 2.90
N PHE A 6 -9.83 9.68 3.41
CA PHE A 6 -10.54 8.51 3.92
C PHE A 6 -11.14 8.80 5.28
N ALA A 7 -12.39 8.37 5.48
CA ALA A 7 -13.04 8.42 6.78
C ALA A 7 -12.23 7.59 7.81
N GLU A 8 -12.31 8.00 9.08
CA GLU A 8 -11.57 7.34 10.18
C GLU A 8 -11.86 5.84 10.27
N ASP A 9 -13.08 5.42 9.90
CA ASP A 9 -13.49 4.01 9.89
C ASP A 9 -12.78 3.15 8.84
N GLN A 10 -12.09 3.77 7.88
CA GLN A 10 -11.28 3.07 6.87
C GLN A 10 -9.94 2.60 7.42
N TRP A 11 -9.47 3.20 8.52
CA TRP A 11 -8.16 2.91 9.10
C TRP A 11 -8.00 1.42 9.41
N ARG A 12 -9.01 0.78 10.03
CA ARG A 12 -8.94 -0.65 10.38
C ARG A 12 -8.72 -1.56 9.18
N PHE A 13 -9.24 -1.18 8.01
CA PHE A 13 -9.10 -1.96 6.79
C PHE A 13 -7.73 -1.75 6.14
N LEU A 14 -7.24 -0.50 6.16
CA LEU A 14 -5.89 -0.18 5.72
C LEU A 14 -4.84 -0.90 6.57
N ASP A 15 -5.01 -0.86 7.89
CA ASP A 15 -4.11 -1.52 8.84
C ASP A 15 -4.09 -3.03 8.61
N ALA A 16 -5.26 -3.68 8.56
CA ALA A 16 -5.34 -5.11 8.27
C ALA A 16 -4.70 -5.47 6.91
N LEU A 17 -4.94 -4.66 5.88
CA LEU A 17 -4.39 -4.85 4.55
C LEU A 17 -2.86 -4.75 4.57
N TRP A 18 -2.29 -3.65 5.00
CA TRP A 18 -0.83 -3.46 4.98
C TRP A 18 -0.09 -4.30 6.02
N HIS A 19 -0.76 -4.70 7.11
CA HIS A 19 -0.23 -5.71 8.01
C HIS A 19 -0.08 -7.06 7.32
N ARG A 20 -1.06 -7.49 6.49
CA ARG A 20 -0.93 -8.70 5.66
C ARG A 20 0.18 -8.58 4.63
N GLU A 21 0.28 -7.45 3.95
CA GLU A 21 1.23 -7.26 2.86
C GLU A 21 2.70 -7.30 3.34
N SER A 22 2.99 -6.62 4.45
CA SER A 22 4.38 -6.40 4.86
C SER A 22 4.59 -6.33 6.37
N GLY A 23 3.52 -6.42 7.18
CA GLY A 23 3.60 -6.07 8.60
C GLY A 23 4.02 -4.62 8.82
N TRP A 24 3.64 -3.71 7.92
CA TRP A 24 4.11 -2.30 7.89
C TRP A 24 5.63 -2.11 7.70
N ASN A 25 6.36 -3.15 7.28
CA ASN A 25 7.79 -3.05 7.03
C ASN A 25 8.07 -2.42 5.64
N HIS A 26 8.55 -1.18 5.64
CA HIS A 26 8.94 -0.45 4.42
C HIS A 26 10.13 -1.05 3.66
N LEU A 27 10.84 -2.01 4.24
CA LEU A 27 11.91 -2.76 3.58
C LEU A 27 11.48 -4.20 3.23
N ALA A 28 10.22 -4.57 3.43
CA ALA A 28 9.74 -5.90 3.06
C ALA A 28 9.87 -6.11 1.54
N GLU A 29 10.60 -7.14 1.15
CA GLU A 29 10.73 -7.57 -0.24
C GLU A 29 10.29 -9.02 -0.34
N ASN A 30 9.30 -9.29 -1.19
CA ASN A 30 8.91 -10.66 -1.50
C ASN A 30 9.96 -11.26 -2.44
N PRO A 31 10.73 -12.29 -2.03
CA PRO A 31 11.84 -12.81 -2.83
C PRO A 31 11.39 -13.53 -4.10
N SER A 32 10.13 -13.98 -4.17
CA SER A 32 9.61 -14.68 -5.34
C SER A 32 9.07 -13.73 -6.40
N SER A 33 8.41 -12.63 -6.01
CA SER A 33 7.77 -11.69 -6.94
C SER A 33 8.54 -10.39 -7.14
N GLY A 34 9.38 -9.99 -6.19
CA GLY A 34 10.01 -8.67 -6.12
C GLY A 34 9.06 -7.55 -5.68
N ALA A 35 7.89 -7.88 -5.15
CA ALA A 35 7.00 -6.90 -4.53
C ALA A 35 7.69 -6.24 -3.33
N TYR A 36 7.52 -4.92 -3.16
CA TYR A 36 8.35 -4.14 -2.23
C TYR A 36 7.58 -3.14 -1.39
N GLY A 37 8.05 -2.98 -0.15
CA GLY A 37 7.64 -1.94 0.78
C GLY A 37 6.30 -2.20 1.45
N ILE A 38 5.80 -1.20 2.17
CA ILE A 38 4.53 -1.26 2.90
C ILE A 38 3.38 -1.76 2.02
N PRO A 39 3.15 -1.20 0.82
CA PRO A 39 2.03 -1.61 -0.01
C PRO A 39 2.31 -2.85 -0.87
N GLN A 40 3.52 -3.43 -0.80
CA GLN A 40 4.00 -4.50 -1.68
C GLN A 40 3.81 -4.17 -3.18
N SER A 41 4.28 -2.99 -3.60
CA SER A 41 4.14 -2.54 -4.99
C SER A 41 4.86 -3.47 -5.96
N LEU A 42 4.18 -3.86 -7.04
CA LEU A 42 4.75 -4.64 -8.14
C LEU A 42 4.45 -3.99 -9.51
N PRO A 43 5.49 -3.61 -10.28
CA PRO A 43 6.89 -3.46 -9.86
C PRO A 43 7.08 -2.33 -8.84
N ALA A 44 8.10 -2.48 -7.99
CA ALA A 44 8.41 -1.53 -6.92
C ALA A 44 8.65 -0.08 -7.39
N HIS A 45 9.27 0.08 -8.56
CA HIS A 45 9.63 1.39 -9.11
C HIS A 45 8.42 2.29 -9.45
N LYS A 46 7.18 1.76 -9.44
CA LYS A 46 5.97 2.59 -9.58
C LYS A 46 5.90 3.69 -8.52
N MET A 47 6.48 3.47 -7.34
CA MET A 47 6.53 4.45 -6.26
C MET A 47 7.43 5.65 -6.58
N ALA A 48 8.31 5.55 -7.59
CA ALA A 48 9.19 6.64 -8.01
C ALA A 48 8.45 7.89 -8.50
N VAL A 49 7.19 7.76 -8.93
CA VAL A 49 6.34 8.90 -9.33
C VAL A 49 6.00 9.82 -8.16
N VAL A 50 6.06 9.31 -6.93
CA VAL A 50 5.82 10.10 -5.70
C VAL A 50 7.12 10.69 -5.17
N GLY A 51 8.22 9.94 -5.25
CA GLY A 51 9.54 10.41 -4.83
C GLY A 51 10.66 9.45 -5.25
N PRO A 52 11.86 9.97 -5.61
CA PRO A 52 12.99 9.13 -6.02
C PRO A 52 13.55 8.27 -4.87
N ASP A 53 13.22 8.59 -3.62
CA ASP A 53 13.63 7.93 -2.39
C ASP A 53 12.68 6.79 -1.94
N TRP A 54 11.75 6.38 -2.80
CA TRP A 54 10.72 5.37 -2.51
C TRP A 54 11.25 4.07 -1.90
N ARG A 55 12.50 3.70 -2.19
CA ARG A 55 13.09 2.45 -1.69
C ARG A 55 13.43 2.51 -0.20
N SER A 56 13.63 3.68 0.39
CA SER A 56 13.99 3.82 1.80
C SER A 56 13.07 4.75 2.59
N ASN A 57 12.18 5.49 1.92
CA ASN A 57 11.28 6.43 2.58
C ASN A 57 9.87 5.81 2.78
N PRO A 58 9.48 5.45 4.02
CA PRO A 58 8.15 4.90 4.30
C PRO A 58 7.03 5.89 3.96
N GLU A 59 7.26 7.20 4.10
CA GLU A 59 6.26 8.20 3.74
C GLU A 59 5.97 8.16 2.23
N THR A 60 7.00 8.08 1.38
CA THR A 60 6.83 7.93 -0.08
C THR A 60 6.02 6.68 -0.42
N GLN A 61 6.26 5.56 0.28
CA GLN A 61 5.51 4.31 0.08
C GLN A 61 4.05 4.42 0.51
N ILE A 62 3.79 5.00 1.69
CA ILE A 62 2.43 5.23 2.22
C ILE A 62 1.65 6.12 1.26
N ARG A 63 2.25 7.22 0.81
CA ARG A 63 1.62 8.16 -0.12
C ARG A 63 1.24 7.49 -1.44
N TRP A 64 2.15 6.71 -2.01
CA TRP A 64 1.86 5.95 -3.22
C TRP A 64 0.78 4.90 -3.00
N GLY A 65 0.86 4.13 -1.92
CA GLY A 65 -0.10 3.07 -1.61
C GLY A 65 -1.52 3.61 -1.40
N LEU A 66 -1.68 4.73 -0.71
CA LEU A 66 -2.99 5.37 -0.52
C LEU A 66 -3.55 5.90 -1.84
N ALA A 67 -2.72 6.51 -2.69
CA ALA A 67 -3.12 6.93 -4.03
C ALA A 67 -3.57 5.74 -4.90
N TYR A 68 -2.83 4.61 -4.83
CA TYR A 68 -3.17 3.38 -5.54
C TYR A 68 -4.50 2.80 -5.05
N ILE A 69 -4.72 2.73 -3.73
CA ILE A 69 -5.99 2.27 -3.15
C ILE A 69 -7.16 3.14 -3.63
N SER A 70 -7.01 4.46 -3.56
CA SER A 70 -8.03 5.40 -4.02
C SER A 70 -8.35 5.20 -5.50
N ALA A 71 -7.34 5.12 -6.36
CA ALA A 71 -7.52 4.99 -7.80
C ALA A 71 -8.11 3.62 -8.22
N ARG A 72 -7.71 2.53 -7.55
CA ARG A 72 -8.08 1.17 -7.96
C ARG A 72 -9.34 0.64 -7.27
N TYR A 73 -9.51 0.96 -6.00
CA TYR A 73 -10.56 0.41 -5.13
C TYR A 73 -11.53 1.47 -4.63
N GLY A 74 -11.15 2.75 -4.68
CA GLY A 74 -11.90 3.86 -4.10
C GLY A 74 -11.72 4.00 -2.59
N THR A 75 -11.62 2.91 -1.83
CA THR A 75 -11.53 2.91 -0.36
C THR A 75 -10.69 1.75 0.17
N PRO A 76 -10.02 1.87 1.33
CA PRO A 76 -9.34 0.77 2.00
C PRO A 76 -10.24 -0.44 2.29
N GLU A 77 -11.51 -0.23 2.64
CA GLU A 77 -12.46 -1.33 2.85
C GLU A 77 -12.61 -2.22 1.60
N ARG A 78 -12.86 -1.61 0.44
CA ARG A 78 -12.97 -2.33 -0.84
C ARG A 78 -11.66 -3.02 -1.24
N ALA A 79 -10.51 -2.41 -0.95
CA ALA A 79 -9.20 -3.02 -1.19
C ALA A 79 -9.02 -4.27 -0.29
N TRP A 80 -9.36 -4.16 1.00
CA TRP A 80 -9.31 -5.27 1.94
C TRP A 80 -10.24 -6.42 1.53
N GLN A 81 -11.50 -6.12 1.19
CA GLN A 81 -12.45 -7.14 0.72
C GLN A 81 -11.98 -7.82 -0.58
N HIS A 82 -11.30 -7.09 -1.46
CA HIS A 82 -10.67 -7.67 -2.64
C HIS A 82 -9.53 -8.62 -2.25
N SER A 83 -8.64 -8.19 -1.36
CA SER A 83 -7.54 -9.01 -0.81
C SER A 83 -8.05 -10.29 -0.16
N GLU A 84 -9.12 -10.23 0.64
CA GLU A 84 -9.75 -11.41 1.26
C GLU A 84 -10.20 -12.45 0.22
N ARG A 85 -10.64 -12.01 -0.96
CA ARG A 85 -11.20 -12.90 -1.99
C ARG A 85 -10.15 -13.42 -2.96
N VAL A 86 -9.15 -12.60 -3.30
CA VAL A 86 -8.22 -12.86 -4.42
C VAL A 86 -6.78 -13.12 -3.93
N GLY A 87 -6.45 -12.72 -2.71
CA GLY A 87 -5.11 -12.86 -2.14
C GLY A 87 -4.14 -11.74 -2.51
N TRP A 88 -4.60 -10.70 -3.23
CA TRP A 88 -3.85 -9.49 -3.58
C TRP A 88 -4.80 -8.29 -3.68
N TYR A 89 -4.24 -7.08 -3.77
CA TYR A 89 -4.92 -5.82 -4.11
C TYR A 89 -3.99 -4.96 -5.01
#